data_AF-A0AA35JSQ1-F1
#
_entry.id   AF-A0AA35JSQ1-F1
#
_cell.length_a   1.000
_cell.length_b   1.000
_cell.length_c   1.000
_cell.angle_alpha   90.00
_cell.angle_beta   90.00
_cell.angle_gamma   90.00
#
_symmetry.space_group_name_H-M   'P 1'
#
loop_
_entity.id
_entity.type
_entity.pdbx_description
1 polymer ?
#
loop_
_entity_poly.entity_id
_entity_poly.type
_entity_poly.pdbx_seq_one_letter_code
_entity_poly.pdbx_strand_id
1 'polypeptide(L)'
;MGFNRPDFENLLWCVFGFSTDEDEEDAEEEEEIKDRSLPKWQNWLHVEHSREGRHWLPWRPDKTKKETVDDCEDPERQVLFDDLGPSLIQISSPDLQFQLLCSFLQFLGVPCECSLLPSFLYTAMDENNIFEDRQHGQGPLTSFDLSLPGVSRIGQMDSMLQGVRHIGHPKEGEEFIQNFFHMILPLLSGKEKSNLSNFWLQYEVSKVIQCLETGNKKKLKWQGKRSKKLAKNLLKTHENRNDVSLWRLYAYLEWLLGNVEDARKVFDMSLSTAGTAGIQNPQLCNLGLLYAELEAELLGSQEGTLESRAVHILTKLAEQGTYTPYSGQTLSVNVLRARKTYEHLLQDYLSERATSKQEQICGSGHLVGLVGCYTLFQYLTLGIDSAVSIYRQVFEKLEGESSGGQNCTASLEAVALMHVHLLRYHMRTSVYPLAPLREALLEALKRYPSNQPLWRAYIQIQRKSHNASKARRFFDSVARAVKSLEPWLFAIKAEQMRKKLVESVQRVATGDVYATIPETGITNRIKALFEHAIETENGAHCPLLWRLYIYFMVSLGDKGKSKGVFYRALQNCPWTKHSYLVVGFPSAVKRSCAANCQDG
;
A
#
# COMPACT_ATOMS: atom_id res chain seq x y z
N MET A 1 2.95 19.66 -41.86
CA MET A 1 2.28 20.89 -41.36
C MET A 1 2.90 21.22 -40.03
N GLY A 2 3.53 22.39 -39.91
CA GLY A 2 4.29 22.79 -38.73
C GLY A 2 3.38 22.94 -37.52
N PHE A 3 3.61 22.14 -36.48
CA PHE A 3 3.08 22.43 -35.16
C PHE A 3 3.93 23.55 -34.57
N ASN A 4 3.29 24.72 -34.39
CA ASN A 4 3.89 25.84 -33.68
C ASN A 4 4.28 25.38 -32.25
N ARG A 5 5.48 25.78 -31.84
CA ARG A 5 6.15 25.46 -30.57
C ARG A 5 5.53 25.99 -29.25
N PRO A 6 4.49 26.86 -29.14
CA PRO A 6 4.08 27.37 -27.83
C PRO A 6 3.02 26.54 -27.08
N ASP A 7 2.43 25.48 -27.65
CA ASP A 7 1.24 24.85 -27.04
C ASP A 7 1.53 23.74 -26.03
N PHE A 8 2.76 23.22 -25.95
CA PHE A 8 3.14 22.21 -24.94
C PHE A 8 3.33 22.79 -23.54
N GLU A 9 3.65 24.09 -23.41
CA GLU A 9 3.81 24.77 -22.11
C GLU A 9 2.47 25.03 -21.39
N ASN A 10 1.33 24.95 -22.07
CA ASN A 10 0.02 25.26 -21.49
C ASN A 10 -0.80 24.02 -21.10
N LEU A 11 -0.53 22.85 -21.69
CA LEU A 11 -1.36 21.65 -21.48
C LEU A 11 -1.03 20.86 -20.21
N LEU A 12 0.18 21.00 -19.65
CA LEU A 12 0.59 20.37 -18.39
C LEU A 12 0.48 21.28 -17.15
N TRP A 13 -0.03 22.51 -17.31
CA TRP A 13 0.20 23.59 -16.33
C TRP A 13 -1.02 24.52 -16.13
N CYS A 14 -2.25 23.98 -16.22
CA CYS A 14 -3.44 24.71 -15.78
C CYS A 14 -3.45 24.85 -14.25
N VAL A 15 -2.91 25.97 -13.74
CA VAL A 15 -3.24 26.46 -12.40
C VAL A 15 -4.66 27.00 -12.47
N PHE A 16 -5.64 26.21 -12.03
CA PHE A 16 -6.96 26.74 -11.74
C PHE A 16 -6.85 27.48 -10.41
N GLY A 17 -6.93 28.81 -10.45
CA GLY A 17 -7.03 29.63 -9.24
C GLY A 17 -8.33 29.30 -8.50
N PHE A 18 -8.24 28.40 -7.54
CA PHE A 18 -9.24 28.26 -6.50
C PHE A 18 -8.71 28.99 -5.27
N SER A 19 -9.37 30.07 -4.88
CA SER A 19 -9.19 30.65 -3.55
C SER A 19 -9.65 29.60 -2.54
N THR A 20 -8.70 28.98 -1.85
CA THR A 20 -8.97 28.28 -0.59
C THR A 20 -8.99 29.33 0.51
N ASP A 21 -10.10 30.06 0.62
CA ASP A 21 -10.31 31.11 1.63
C ASP A 21 -10.44 30.57 3.08
N GLU A 22 -9.82 29.42 3.40
CA GLU A 22 -9.73 28.87 4.77
C GLU A 22 -8.33 28.30 5.11
N ASP A 23 -7.27 28.66 4.36
CA ASP A 23 -5.90 28.15 4.53
C ASP A 23 -4.94 29.17 5.20
N GLU A 24 -5.41 29.98 6.17
CA GLU A 24 -4.58 31.01 6.83
C GLU A 24 -3.73 30.54 8.02
N GLU A 25 -3.72 29.24 8.35
CA GLU A 25 -2.80 28.71 9.38
C GLU A 25 -1.78 27.78 8.73
N ASP A 26 -0.50 28.16 8.82
CA ASP A 26 0.73 27.43 8.44
C ASP A 26 1.40 27.85 7.11
N ALA A 27 1.43 29.15 6.80
CA ALA A 27 2.56 29.70 6.04
C ALA A 27 3.78 29.83 6.99
N GLU A 28 4.40 28.70 7.34
CA GLU A 28 5.67 28.71 8.07
C GLU A 28 6.73 29.37 7.16
N GLU A 29 7.17 30.59 7.49
CA GLU A 29 8.37 31.24 6.93
C GLU A 29 9.55 30.24 6.89
N GLU A 30 10.49 30.37 5.94
CA GLU A 30 11.71 29.55 5.94
C GLU A 30 12.26 29.47 7.36
N GLU A 31 12.29 28.26 7.95
CA GLU A 31 12.66 28.13 9.35
C GLU A 31 14.13 28.51 9.47
N GLU A 32 14.37 29.77 9.84
CA GLU A 32 15.69 30.22 10.26
C GLU A 32 16.16 29.28 11.37
N ILE A 33 17.43 28.86 11.30
CA ILE A 33 18.05 27.87 12.18
C ILE A 33 17.65 28.12 13.64
N LYS A 34 16.66 27.35 14.12
CA LYS A 34 15.99 27.58 15.42
C LYS A 34 16.94 27.41 16.61
N ASP A 35 17.97 26.58 16.46
CA ASP A 35 18.94 26.30 17.52
C ASP A 35 20.38 26.16 16.99
N ARG A 36 21.18 27.21 17.17
CA ARG A 36 22.61 27.21 16.80
C ARG A 36 23.47 26.28 17.69
N SER A 37 22.91 25.72 18.76
CA SER A 37 23.61 24.77 19.64
C SER A 37 23.63 23.33 19.09
N LEU A 38 22.74 23.00 18.14
CA LEU A 38 22.71 21.68 17.51
C LEU A 38 23.92 21.50 16.57
N PRO A 39 24.40 20.25 16.40
CA PRO A 39 25.40 19.92 15.40
C PRO A 39 25.01 20.43 14.01
N LYS A 40 25.98 20.99 13.26
CA LYS A 40 25.76 21.58 11.92
C LYS A 40 24.96 20.68 10.96
N TRP A 41 25.14 19.36 11.05
CA TRP A 41 24.43 18.41 10.20
C TRP A 41 22.93 18.30 10.52
N GLN A 42 22.53 18.50 11.78
CA GLN A 42 21.12 18.50 12.19
C GLN A 42 20.41 19.76 11.71
N ASN A 43 21.07 20.91 11.84
CA ASN A 43 20.55 22.17 11.33
C ASN A 43 20.44 22.16 9.80
N TRP A 44 21.45 21.62 9.12
CA TRP A 44 21.38 21.44 7.67
C TRP A 44 20.25 20.49 7.27
N LEU A 45 20.06 19.37 7.99
CA LEU A 45 18.96 18.44 7.74
C LEU A 45 17.59 19.10 7.93
N HIS A 46 17.41 19.93 8.96
CA HIS A 46 16.15 20.67 9.18
C HIS A 46 15.86 21.64 8.03
N VAL A 47 16.87 22.41 7.59
CA VAL A 47 16.73 23.31 6.43
C VAL A 47 16.37 22.52 5.18
N GLU A 48 17.00 21.37 4.97
CA GLU A 48 16.73 20.53 3.80
C GLU A 48 15.29 19.96 3.80
N HIS A 49 14.81 19.46 4.95
CA HIS A 49 13.40 19.06 5.10
C HIS A 49 12.44 20.22 4.83
N SER A 50 12.77 21.41 5.32
CA SER A 50 11.97 22.61 5.14
C SER A 50 11.89 23.03 3.67
N ARG A 51 13.02 22.98 2.95
CA ARG A 51 13.09 23.27 1.51
C ARG A 51 12.34 22.25 0.68
N GLU A 52 12.46 20.97 1.00
CA GLU A 52 11.74 19.92 0.28
C GLU A 52 10.21 20.10 0.37
N GLY A 53 9.71 20.55 1.54
CA GLY A 53 8.30 20.87 1.72
C GLY A 53 7.80 22.09 0.95
N ARG A 54 8.65 23.12 0.78
CA ARG A 54 8.30 24.42 0.16
C ARG A 54 8.69 24.56 -1.31
N HIS A 55 9.56 23.69 -1.81
CA HIS A 55 10.12 23.77 -3.15
C HIS A 55 9.87 22.45 -3.87
N TRP A 56 8.64 21.97 -3.78
CA TRP A 56 8.26 20.69 -4.36
C TRP A 56 8.24 20.77 -5.89
N LEU A 57 7.90 21.95 -6.43
CA LEU A 57 7.96 22.26 -7.86
C LEU A 57 9.27 22.96 -8.24
N PRO A 58 9.75 22.75 -9.49
CA PRO A 58 10.83 23.54 -10.07
C PRO A 58 10.54 25.04 -9.99
N TRP A 59 11.58 25.84 -9.73
CA TRP A 59 11.43 27.29 -9.67
C TRP A 59 11.11 27.86 -11.06
N ARG A 60 10.22 28.85 -11.10
CA ARG A 60 9.91 29.61 -12.31
C ARG A 60 9.79 31.09 -11.99
N PRO A 61 10.19 31.98 -12.91
CA PRO A 61 10.05 33.41 -12.73
C PRO A 61 8.57 33.81 -12.66
N ASP A 62 8.18 34.50 -11.60
CA ASP A 62 6.85 35.06 -11.46
C ASP A 62 6.69 36.30 -12.37
N LYS A 63 5.94 36.11 -13.47
CA LYS A 63 5.62 37.18 -14.43
C LYS A 63 4.86 38.34 -13.78
N THR A 64 4.12 38.10 -12.70
CA THR A 64 3.37 39.15 -11.98
C THR A 64 4.29 40.02 -11.13
N LYS A 65 5.40 39.46 -10.64
CA LYS A 65 6.44 40.17 -9.88
C LYS A 65 7.58 40.72 -10.73
N LYS A 66 7.52 40.53 -12.06
CA LYS A 66 8.58 40.87 -13.04
C LYS A 66 9.91 40.18 -12.77
N GLU A 67 9.87 39.00 -12.15
CA GLU A 67 11.05 38.17 -11.99
C GLU A 67 11.50 37.63 -13.35
N THR A 68 12.79 37.49 -13.49
CA THR A 68 13.48 36.92 -14.64
C THR A 68 14.23 35.67 -14.22
N VAL A 69 14.69 34.86 -15.18
CA VAL A 69 15.47 33.64 -14.90
C VAL A 69 16.73 33.95 -14.06
N ASP A 70 17.25 35.18 -14.15
CA ASP A 70 18.42 35.60 -13.38
C ASP A 70 18.13 35.89 -11.90
N ASP A 71 16.85 36.01 -11.51
CA ASP A 71 16.43 36.32 -10.14
C ASP A 71 16.27 35.06 -9.25
N CYS A 72 16.67 33.89 -9.76
CA CYS A 72 16.59 32.65 -8.99
C CYS A 72 17.78 32.50 -8.04
N GLU A 73 17.47 32.39 -6.74
CA GLU A 73 18.47 32.22 -5.69
C GLU A 73 19.19 30.86 -5.73
N ASP A 74 18.58 29.85 -6.36
CA ASP A 74 19.11 28.49 -6.47
C ASP A 74 18.97 27.97 -7.92
N PRO A 75 20.02 28.11 -8.75
CA PRO A 75 20.01 27.68 -10.14
C PRO A 75 19.70 26.19 -10.34
N GLU A 76 19.99 25.33 -9.35
CA GLU A 76 19.68 23.88 -9.45
C GLU A 76 18.16 23.61 -9.42
N ARG A 77 17.35 24.60 -9.01
CA ARG A 77 15.89 24.52 -9.06
C ARG A 77 15.31 24.89 -10.41
N GLN A 78 16.11 25.43 -11.32
CA GLN A 78 15.69 25.72 -12.68
C GLN A 78 15.84 24.48 -13.53
N VAL A 79 14.75 24.03 -14.12
CA VAL A 79 14.76 22.92 -15.07
C VAL A 79 14.59 23.51 -16.47
N LEU A 80 15.63 23.44 -17.27
CA LEU A 80 15.65 23.92 -18.65
C LEU A 80 15.17 22.83 -19.60
N PHE A 81 14.77 23.24 -20.81
CA PHE A 81 14.40 22.28 -21.84
C PHE A 81 15.58 21.37 -22.21
N ASP A 82 16.81 21.86 -22.18
CA ASP A 82 18.00 21.08 -22.52
C ASP A 82 18.23 19.93 -21.53
N ASP A 83 17.77 20.06 -20.28
CA ASP A 83 17.83 19.00 -19.26
C ASP A 83 16.85 17.86 -19.56
N LEU A 84 15.70 18.18 -20.17
CA LEU A 84 14.62 17.24 -20.43
C LEU A 84 14.61 16.70 -21.86
N GLY A 85 15.00 17.53 -22.82
CA GLY A 85 14.88 17.31 -24.26
C GLY A 85 15.43 15.95 -24.73
N PRO A 86 16.65 15.54 -24.32
CA PRO A 86 17.21 14.23 -24.67
C PRO A 86 16.42 13.04 -24.13
N SER A 87 15.66 13.24 -23.05
CA SER A 87 14.85 12.21 -22.38
C SER A 87 13.39 12.19 -22.82
N LEU A 88 12.95 13.17 -23.63
CA LEU A 88 11.58 13.21 -24.13
C LEU A 88 11.36 12.13 -25.19
N ILE A 89 10.47 11.20 -24.88
CA ILE A 89 10.06 10.14 -25.80
C ILE A 89 8.57 10.25 -26.11
N GLN A 90 8.20 9.91 -27.35
CA GLN A 90 6.80 9.83 -27.74
C GLN A 90 6.31 8.38 -27.60
N ILE A 91 5.28 8.19 -26.77
CA ILE A 91 4.60 6.90 -26.65
C ILE A 91 3.39 6.91 -27.58
N SER A 92 3.40 6.05 -28.59
CA SER A 92 2.30 5.98 -29.57
C SER A 92 1.14 5.07 -29.15
N SER A 93 1.39 4.13 -28.22
CA SER A 93 0.37 3.19 -27.76
C SER A 93 -0.46 3.81 -26.64
N PRO A 94 -1.81 3.86 -26.76
CA PRO A 94 -2.68 4.38 -25.71
C PRO A 94 -2.59 3.55 -24.42
N ASP A 95 -2.46 2.23 -24.52
CA ASP A 95 -2.30 1.35 -23.36
C ASP A 95 -1.02 1.67 -22.57
N LEU A 96 0.09 1.90 -23.27
CA LEU A 96 1.36 2.29 -22.64
C LEU A 96 1.31 3.71 -22.06
N GLN A 97 0.55 4.63 -22.67
CA GLN A 97 0.33 5.97 -22.12
C GLN A 97 -0.43 5.87 -20.78
N PHE A 98 -1.49 5.08 -20.72
CA PHE A 98 -2.26 4.88 -19.49
C PHE A 98 -1.46 4.11 -18.43
N GLN A 99 -0.63 3.15 -18.83
CA GLN A 99 0.27 2.44 -17.91
C GLN A 99 1.34 3.36 -17.34
N LEU A 100 1.94 4.24 -18.15
CA LEU A 100 2.88 5.26 -17.69
C LEU A 100 2.20 6.21 -16.70
N LEU A 101 0.99 6.66 -17.02
CA LEU A 101 0.17 7.50 -16.14
C LEU A 101 -0.03 6.86 -14.76
N CYS A 102 -0.44 5.58 -14.74
CA CYS A 102 -0.63 4.83 -13.49
C CYS A 102 0.70 4.66 -12.72
N SER A 103 1.79 4.38 -13.43
CA SER A 103 3.12 4.24 -12.81
C SER A 103 3.60 5.55 -12.19
N PHE A 104 3.34 6.68 -12.85
CA PHE A 104 3.65 8.01 -12.34
C PHE A 104 2.82 8.36 -11.10
N LEU A 105 1.52 8.06 -11.11
CA LEU A 105 0.65 8.22 -9.94
C LEU A 105 1.14 7.38 -8.75
N GLN A 106 1.54 6.13 -8.99
CA GLN A 106 2.13 5.27 -7.97
C GLN A 106 3.45 5.81 -7.42
N PHE A 107 4.28 6.39 -8.29
CA PHE A 107 5.50 7.09 -7.88
C PHE A 107 5.20 8.32 -7.01
N LEU A 108 4.10 9.03 -7.27
CA LEU A 108 3.58 10.09 -6.39
C LEU A 108 2.91 9.54 -5.11
N GLY A 109 2.84 8.23 -4.91
CA GLY A 109 2.21 7.61 -3.74
C GLY A 109 0.68 7.54 -3.80
N VAL A 110 0.08 7.72 -4.99
CA VAL A 110 -1.33 7.44 -5.25
C VAL A 110 -1.51 5.93 -5.46
N PRO A 111 -2.44 5.26 -4.75
CA PRO A 111 -2.70 3.85 -4.98
C PRO A 111 -3.35 3.65 -6.35
N CYS A 112 -2.76 2.80 -7.17
CA CYS A 112 -3.33 2.34 -8.43
C CYS A 112 -3.32 0.81 -8.48
N GLU A 113 -4.32 0.22 -9.15
CA GLU A 113 -4.49 -1.24 -9.27
C GLU A 113 -3.50 -1.89 -10.26
N CYS A 114 -2.61 -1.09 -10.88
CA CYS A 114 -1.58 -1.59 -11.78
C CYS A 114 -0.38 -2.14 -10.98
N SER A 115 0.18 -3.29 -11.35
CA SER A 115 1.43 -3.74 -10.73
C SER A 115 2.62 -2.99 -11.35
N LEU A 116 3.43 -2.32 -10.53
CA LEU A 116 4.73 -1.83 -10.98
C LEU A 116 5.62 -3.01 -11.37
N LEU A 117 6.47 -2.82 -12.38
CA LEU A 117 7.53 -3.79 -12.65
C LEU A 117 8.43 -3.89 -11.40
N PRO A 118 8.80 -5.09 -10.92
CA PRO A 118 9.58 -5.24 -9.70
C PRO A 118 10.87 -4.40 -9.67
N SER A 119 11.54 -4.24 -10.80
CA SER A 119 12.74 -3.39 -10.92
C SER A 119 12.47 -1.93 -10.57
N PHE A 120 11.37 -1.33 -11.04
CA PHE A 120 11.00 0.04 -10.69
C PHE A 120 10.60 0.16 -9.23
N LEU A 121 9.94 -0.88 -8.69
CA LEU A 121 9.54 -0.93 -7.29
C LEU A 121 10.74 -0.82 -6.37
N TYR A 122 11.76 -1.66 -6.56
CA TYR A 122 12.93 -1.71 -5.67
C TYR A 122 13.78 -0.44 -5.78
N THR A 123 13.93 0.12 -6.99
CA THR A 123 14.61 1.38 -7.25
C THR A 123 14.00 2.58 -6.51
N ALA A 124 12.67 2.57 -6.36
CA ALA A 124 11.93 3.64 -5.67
C ALA A 124 11.66 3.31 -4.18
N MET A 125 11.93 2.09 -3.74
CA MET A 125 11.67 1.64 -2.37
C MET A 125 12.64 2.30 -1.40
N ASP A 126 12.11 3.17 -0.53
CA ASP A 126 12.89 3.92 0.44
C ASP A 126 12.21 4.06 1.82
N GLU A 127 10.96 3.64 2.00
CA GLU A 127 10.22 3.74 3.26
C GLU A 127 10.16 2.42 4.07
N ASN A 128 10.19 2.56 5.40
CA ASN A 128 10.04 1.43 6.34
C ASN A 128 8.61 0.86 6.44
N ASN A 129 7.65 1.48 5.74
CA ASN A 129 6.22 1.12 5.76
C ASN A 129 5.95 -0.33 5.36
N ILE A 130 6.85 -0.93 4.57
CA ILE A 130 6.84 -2.36 4.25
C ILE A 130 6.81 -3.25 5.51
N PHE A 131 7.39 -2.78 6.63
CA PHE A 131 7.42 -3.51 7.90
C PHE A 131 6.33 -3.09 8.89
N GLU A 132 5.65 -1.97 8.64
CA GLU A 132 4.67 -1.43 9.56
C GLU A 132 3.34 -2.19 9.48
N ASP A 133 2.72 -2.30 10.63
CA ASP A 133 1.49 -3.04 10.82
C ASP A 133 0.40 -2.04 11.15
N ARG A 134 -0.45 -1.77 10.16
CA ARG A 134 -1.62 -0.89 10.25
C ARG A 134 -2.74 -1.49 11.12
N GLN A 135 -2.39 -1.96 12.31
CA GLN A 135 -3.30 -2.59 13.27
C GLN A 135 -4.18 -1.59 14.04
N HIS A 136 -3.95 -0.29 13.87
CA HIS A 136 -4.61 0.75 14.64
C HIS A 136 -5.77 1.38 13.84
N GLY A 137 -6.85 0.62 13.64
CA GLY A 137 -8.13 1.20 13.21
C GLY A 137 -8.93 0.38 12.18
N GLN A 138 -8.29 -0.49 11.41
CA GLN A 138 -8.98 -1.43 10.51
C GLN A 138 -9.05 -2.83 11.13
N GLY A 139 -10.16 -3.52 10.91
CA GLY A 139 -10.24 -4.92 11.30
C GLY A 139 -9.48 -5.82 10.31
N PRO A 140 -9.18 -7.06 10.71
CA PRO A 140 -8.34 -7.99 9.94
C PRO A 140 -8.99 -8.52 8.66
N LEU A 141 -10.31 -8.45 8.49
CA LEU A 141 -11.05 -8.80 7.27
C LEU A 141 -11.13 -7.59 6.32
N THR A 142 -11.31 -6.38 6.86
CA THR A 142 -11.51 -5.15 6.08
C THR A 142 -10.23 -4.33 5.90
N SER A 143 -9.07 -4.92 6.18
CA SER A 143 -7.79 -4.28 5.93
C SER A 143 -7.74 -3.94 4.44
N PHE A 144 -7.99 -2.68 4.12
CA PHE A 144 -8.00 -2.21 2.76
C PHE A 144 -6.55 -2.33 2.30
N ASP A 145 -6.27 -3.30 1.43
CA ASP A 145 -4.92 -3.61 0.95
C ASP A 145 -4.40 -2.49 0.06
N LEU A 146 -4.10 -1.35 0.69
CA LEU A 146 -3.15 -0.39 0.17
C LEU A 146 -1.82 -1.09 0.25
N SER A 147 -1.44 -1.73 -0.85
CA SER A 147 -0.07 -2.12 -1.09
C SER A 147 0.75 -0.85 -0.95
N LEU A 148 1.40 -0.66 0.20
CA LEU A 148 2.43 0.35 0.37
C LEU A 148 3.71 -0.39 0.07
N PRO A 149 4.23 -0.26 -1.15
CA PRO A 149 5.42 -1.00 -1.52
C PRO A 149 6.68 -0.54 -0.76
N GLY A 150 6.55 0.35 0.24
CA GLY A 150 7.68 1.01 0.87
C GLY A 150 8.36 1.99 -0.08
N VAL A 151 7.66 2.51 -1.08
CA VAL A 151 8.15 3.59 -1.96
C VAL A 151 7.91 4.92 -1.27
N SER A 152 8.98 5.70 -1.09
CA SER A 152 8.84 7.06 -0.54
C SER A 152 8.13 7.94 -1.53
N ARG A 153 7.23 8.79 -1.03
CA ARG A 153 6.62 9.82 -1.87
C ARG A 153 7.66 10.87 -2.22
N ILE A 154 7.59 11.41 -3.44
CA ILE A 154 8.42 12.55 -3.83
C ILE A 154 8.22 13.69 -2.84
N GLY A 155 9.30 14.28 -2.34
CA GLY A 155 9.23 15.44 -1.46
C GLY A 155 8.97 15.10 0.02
N GLN A 156 9.23 13.85 0.45
CA GLN A 156 9.16 13.46 1.85
C GLN A 156 10.42 12.71 2.29
N MET A 157 11.40 13.45 2.79
CA MET A 157 12.51 12.90 3.55
C MET A 157 12.00 12.50 4.94
N ASP A 158 11.56 11.27 5.12
CA ASP A 158 11.30 10.76 6.47
C ASP A 158 12.61 10.25 7.10
N SER A 159 13.05 10.93 8.16
CA SER A 159 14.17 10.49 9.00
C SER A 159 13.82 9.16 9.67
N MET A 160 14.72 8.18 9.62
CA MET A 160 14.61 6.89 10.35
C MET A 160 14.27 7.04 11.85
N LEU A 161 14.49 8.23 12.43
CA LEU A 161 14.27 8.54 13.84
C LEU A 161 12.86 9.04 14.15
N GLN A 162 12.13 9.56 13.15
CA GLN A 162 10.76 10.01 13.32
C GLN A 162 9.86 9.00 12.60
N GLY A 163 9.14 8.19 13.37
CA GLY A 163 8.08 7.34 12.81
C GLY A 163 7.11 8.17 11.98
N VAL A 164 6.52 7.54 10.95
CA VAL A 164 5.65 8.15 9.94
C VAL A 164 4.69 9.16 10.56
N ARG A 165 4.77 10.43 10.13
CA ARG A 165 3.82 11.46 10.58
C ARG A 165 2.74 11.79 9.54
N HIS A 166 2.95 11.60 8.24
CA HIS A 166 2.03 12.13 7.21
C HIS A 166 1.81 11.21 5.97
N ILE A 167 0.54 10.92 5.66
CA ILE A 167 0.00 10.46 4.39
C ILE A 167 -0.61 11.70 3.76
N GLY A 168 0.02 12.11 2.66
CA GLY A 168 -0.22 13.38 1.98
C GLY A 168 1.11 14.07 1.71
N HIS A 169 1.18 14.75 0.58
CA HIS A 169 2.30 15.61 0.24
C HIS A 169 2.27 16.92 1.03
N PRO A 170 3.37 17.68 1.05
CA PRO A 170 3.32 19.10 1.36
C PRO A 170 2.27 19.82 0.50
N LYS A 171 1.86 21.02 0.91
CA LYS A 171 0.78 21.79 0.26
C LYS A 171 0.92 21.82 -1.27
N GLU A 172 2.10 22.18 -1.77
CA GLU A 172 2.40 22.24 -3.20
C GLU A 172 2.23 20.89 -3.92
N GLY A 173 2.67 19.79 -3.30
CA GLY A 173 2.53 18.46 -3.88
C GLY A 173 1.08 17.96 -3.89
N GLU A 174 0.28 18.29 -2.86
CA GLU A 174 -1.16 17.99 -2.87
C GLU A 174 -1.91 18.79 -3.93
N GLU A 175 -1.55 20.06 -4.11
CA GLU A 175 -2.09 20.90 -5.18
C GLU A 175 -1.70 20.36 -6.55
N PHE A 176 -0.45 19.93 -6.74
CA PHE A 176 0.01 19.31 -7.98
C PHE A 176 -0.81 18.06 -8.32
N ILE A 177 -0.98 17.13 -7.37
CA ILE A 177 -1.76 15.90 -7.60
C ILE A 177 -3.20 16.23 -7.99
N GLN A 178 -3.82 17.21 -7.34
CA GLN A 178 -5.19 17.62 -7.68
C GLN A 178 -5.28 18.24 -9.07
N ASN A 179 -4.35 19.15 -9.40
CA ASN A 179 -4.27 19.77 -10.71
C ASN A 179 -4.06 18.71 -11.80
N PHE A 180 -3.23 17.71 -11.51
CA PHE A 180 -3.00 16.57 -12.38
C PHE A 180 -4.29 15.79 -12.65
N PHE A 181 -5.05 15.41 -11.62
CA PHE A 181 -6.36 14.76 -11.82
C PHE A 181 -7.34 15.64 -12.59
N HIS A 182 -7.42 16.93 -12.27
CA HIS A 182 -8.30 17.88 -12.97
C HIS A 182 -7.97 18.04 -14.46
N MET A 183 -6.69 17.97 -14.82
CA MET A 183 -6.20 18.10 -16.17
C MET A 183 -6.35 16.81 -16.99
N ILE A 184 -6.08 15.65 -16.37
CA ILE A 184 -6.10 14.36 -17.09
C ILE A 184 -7.51 13.79 -17.21
N LEU A 185 -8.38 13.95 -16.20
CA LEU A 185 -9.74 13.37 -16.22
C LEU A 185 -10.60 13.78 -17.44
N PRO A 186 -10.56 15.03 -17.93
CA PRO A 186 -11.27 15.43 -19.15
C PRO A 186 -10.70 14.82 -20.44
N LEU A 187 -9.44 14.41 -20.44
CA LEU A 187 -8.75 13.86 -21.61
C LEU A 187 -9.03 12.36 -21.82
N LEU A 188 -9.46 11.67 -20.76
CA LEU A 188 -9.75 10.24 -20.79
C LEU A 188 -11.24 9.97 -21.07
N SER A 189 -11.56 8.76 -21.54
CA SER A 189 -12.94 8.34 -21.79
C SER A 189 -13.19 6.89 -21.34
N GLY A 190 -14.45 6.55 -21.09
CA GLY A 190 -14.86 5.19 -20.73
C GLY A 190 -14.18 4.64 -19.47
N LYS A 191 -13.62 3.43 -19.55
CA LYS A 191 -13.08 2.67 -18.41
C LYS A 191 -11.87 3.33 -17.75
N GLU A 192 -11.00 3.97 -18.52
CA GLU A 192 -9.80 4.64 -18.00
C GLU A 192 -10.16 5.81 -17.07
N LYS A 193 -11.19 6.56 -17.43
CA LYS A 193 -11.70 7.68 -16.63
C LYS A 193 -12.37 7.21 -15.33
N SER A 194 -13.13 6.11 -15.38
CA SER A 194 -13.68 5.47 -14.18
C SER A 194 -12.56 4.96 -13.28
N ASN A 195 -11.54 4.28 -13.83
CA ASN A 195 -10.38 3.82 -13.05
C ASN A 195 -9.64 4.98 -12.38
N LEU A 196 -9.39 6.08 -13.11
CA LEU A 196 -8.72 7.25 -12.56
C LEU A 196 -9.55 7.93 -11.46
N SER A 197 -10.88 7.99 -11.61
CA SER A 197 -11.79 8.46 -10.56
C SER A 197 -11.73 7.57 -9.31
N ASN A 198 -11.63 6.26 -9.49
CA ASN A 198 -11.44 5.31 -8.39
C ASN A 198 -10.10 5.52 -7.69
N PHE A 199 -8.98 5.69 -8.43
CA PHE A 199 -7.66 5.95 -7.84
C PHE A 199 -7.64 7.25 -7.02
N TRP A 200 -8.30 8.31 -7.51
CA TRP A 200 -8.39 9.56 -6.76
C TRP A 200 -9.15 9.38 -5.45
N LEU A 201 -10.30 8.70 -5.47
CA LEU A 201 -11.06 8.47 -4.24
C LEU A 201 -10.33 7.50 -3.29
N GLN A 202 -9.63 6.49 -3.81
CA GLN A 202 -8.78 5.60 -3.02
C GLN A 202 -7.64 6.37 -2.33
N TYR A 203 -7.04 7.35 -3.02
CA TYR A 203 -6.02 8.22 -2.43
C TYR A 203 -6.58 9.03 -1.24
N GLU A 204 -7.76 9.62 -1.41
CA GLU A 204 -8.45 10.35 -0.33
C GLU A 204 -8.82 9.44 0.85
N VAL A 205 -9.34 8.24 0.58
CA VAL A 205 -9.62 7.23 1.62
C VAL A 205 -8.35 6.86 2.39
N SER A 206 -7.21 6.74 1.70
CA SER A 206 -5.90 6.46 2.32
C SER A 206 -5.47 7.56 3.29
N LYS A 207 -5.70 8.83 2.94
CA LYS A 207 -5.45 9.97 3.85
C LYS A 207 -6.34 9.92 5.09
N VAL A 208 -7.60 9.52 4.95
CA VAL A 208 -8.55 9.36 6.07
C VAL A 208 -8.11 8.23 7.01
N ILE A 209 -7.73 7.07 6.47
CA ILE A 209 -7.22 5.93 7.26
C ILE A 209 -6.04 6.36 8.13
N GLN A 210 -5.11 7.13 7.57
CA GLN A 210 -3.98 7.59 8.35
C GLN A 210 -4.33 8.66 9.40
N CYS A 211 -5.31 9.52 9.10
CA CYS A 211 -5.82 10.45 10.12
C CYS A 211 -6.46 9.72 11.30
N LEU A 212 -7.04 8.53 11.07
CA LEU A 212 -7.51 7.64 12.13
C LEU A 212 -6.34 7.06 12.94
N GLU A 213 -5.30 6.56 12.26
CA GLU A 213 -4.10 5.98 12.90
C GLU A 213 -3.34 6.98 13.76
N THR A 214 -3.18 8.22 13.28
CA THR A 214 -2.51 9.31 14.01
C THR A 214 -3.34 9.88 15.16
N GLY A 215 -4.63 9.54 15.25
CA GLY A 215 -5.53 9.99 16.31
C GLY A 215 -5.89 11.49 16.27
N ASN A 216 -5.50 12.24 15.23
CA ASN A 216 -5.76 13.67 15.13
C ASN A 216 -7.21 13.96 14.67
N LYS A 217 -8.10 14.15 15.65
CA LYS A 217 -9.54 14.41 15.41
C LYS A 217 -9.83 15.66 14.57
N LYS A 218 -9.01 16.72 14.67
CA LYS A 218 -9.22 17.96 13.89
C LYS A 218 -8.93 17.70 12.41
N LYS A 219 -7.75 17.12 12.13
CA LYS A 219 -7.33 16.75 10.78
C LYS A 219 -8.29 15.75 10.14
N LEU A 220 -8.75 14.75 10.91
CA LEU A 220 -9.75 13.77 10.44
C LEU A 220 -11.06 14.43 10.00
N LYS A 221 -11.58 15.40 10.76
CA LYS A 221 -12.81 16.12 10.39
C LYS A 221 -12.63 16.94 9.11
N TRP A 222 -11.50 17.63 8.98
CA TRP A 222 -11.20 18.42 7.79
C TRP A 222 -11.04 17.53 6.55
N GLN A 223 -10.18 16.51 6.64
CA GLN A 223 -9.96 15.54 5.56
C GLN A 223 -11.26 14.83 5.18
N GLY A 224 -12.01 14.35 6.17
CA GLY A 224 -13.29 13.68 5.93
C GLY A 224 -14.31 14.55 5.17
N LYS A 225 -14.41 15.85 5.48
CA LYS A 225 -15.27 16.78 4.73
C LYS A 225 -14.79 16.94 3.28
N ARG A 226 -13.49 17.12 3.07
CA ARG A 226 -12.86 17.27 1.76
C ARG A 226 -13.08 16.02 0.89
N SER A 227 -12.76 14.85 1.41
CA SER A 227 -12.91 13.57 0.71
C SER A 227 -14.39 13.26 0.38
N LYS A 228 -15.33 13.59 1.28
CA LYS A 228 -16.77 13.47 1.00
C LYS A 228 -17.23 14.41 -0.12
N LYS A 229 -16.76 15.67 -0.12
CA LYS A 229 -17.08 16.64 -1.18
C LYS A 229 -16.58 16.13 -2.53
N LEU A 230 -15.35 15.61 -2.58
CA LEU A 230 -14.80 14.99 -3.78
C LEU A 230 -15.64 13.80 -4.24
N ALA A 231 -15.92 12.83 -3.36
CA ALA A 231 -16.69 11.64 -3.70
C ALA A 231 -18.06 11.98 -4.30
N LYS A 232 -18.78 12.94 -3.68
CA LYS A 232 -20.07 13.43 -4.20
C LYS A 232 -19.94 14.12 -5.56
N ASN A 233 -18.85 14.86 -5.80
CA ASN A 233 -18.61 15.48 -7.09
C ASN A 233 -18.31 14.43 -8.17
N LEU A 234 -17.51 13.41 -7.87
CA LEU A 234 -17.20 12.32 -8.78
C LEU A 234 -18.45 11.50 -9.14
N LEU A 235 -19.33 11.23 -8.16
CA LEU A 235 -20.58 10.48 -8.36
C LEU A 235 -21.66 11.27 -9.13
N LYS A 236 -21.62 12.62 -9.11
CA LYS A 236 -22.57 13.44 -9.89
C LYS A 236 -22.36 13.31 -11.39
N THR A 237 -21.12 13.07 -11.82
CA THR A 237 -20.72 12.89 -13.22
C THR A 237 -21.48 11.73 -13.84
N HIS A 238 -22.13 11.95 -14.98
CA HIS A 238 -23.06 10.99 -15.61
C HIS A 238 -22.42 9.61 -15.87
N GLU A 239 -21.15 9.59 -16.26
CA GLU A 239 -20.39 8.35 -16.55
C GLU A 239 -20.10 7.51 -15.29
N ASN A 240 -20.01 8.16 -14.12
CA ASN A 240 -19.65 7.52 -12.86
C ASN A 240 -20.87 7.11 -12.01
N ARG A 241 -22.09 7.49 -12.42
CA ARG A 241 -23.31 7.20 -11.64
C ARG A 241 -23.58 5.71 -11.45
N ASN A 242 -23.20 4.92 -12.45
CA ASN A 242 -23.38 3.47 -12.46
C ASN A 242 -22.10 2.72 -12.03
N ASP A 243 -21.03 3.43 -11.64
CA ASP A 243 -19.79 2.79 -11.22
C ASP A 243 -19.91 2.28 -9.77
N VAL A 244 -20.18 0.99 -9.64
CA VAL A 244 -20.33 0.28 -8.37
C VAL A 244 -19.06 0.36 -7.53
N SER A 245 -17.87 0.39 -8.15
CA SER A 245 -16.59 0.49 -7.44
C SER A 245 -16.46 1.84 -6.72
N LEU A 246 -16.93 2.92 -7.34
CA LEU A 246 -16.90 4.26 -6.76
C LEU A 246 -17.90 4.39 -5.60
N TRP A 247 -19.10 3.80 -5.75
CA TRP A 247 -20.08 3.69 -4.66
C TRP A 247 -19.54 2.89 -3.48
N ARG A 248 -18.83 1.77 -3.74
CA ARG A 248 -18.14 0.97 -2.72
C ARG A 248 -17.16 1.81 -1.90
N LEU A 249 -16.32 2.60 -2.57
CA LEU A 249 -15.34 3.47 -1.91
C LEU A 249 -16.01 4.60 -1.12
N TYR A 250 -17.10 5.19 -1.62
CA TYR A 250 -17.84 6.22 -0.90
C TYR A 250 -18.55 5.66 0.35
N ALA A 251 -19.18 4.49 0.25
CA ALA A 251 -19.78 3.82 1.41
C ALA A 251 -18.72 3.47 2.47
N TYR A 252 -17.56 2.99 2.03
CA TYR A 252 -16.43 2.72 2.91
C TYR A 252 -15.87 3.98 3.59
N LEU A 253 -15.76 5.09 2.85
CA LEU A 253 -15.38 6.40 3.41
C LEU A 253 -16.35 6.84 4.51
N GLU A 254 -17.65 6.70 4.30
CA GLU A 254 -18.67 7.02 5.31
C GLU A 254 -18.53 6.13 6.56
N TRP A 255 -18.22 4.85 6.37
CA TRP A 255 -17.97 3.91 7.44
C TRP A 255 -16.74 4.30 8.28
N LEU A 256 -15.62 4.62 7.63
CA LEU A 256 -14.38 5.06 8.29
C LEU A 256 -14.56 6.33 9.11
N LEU A 257 -15.44 7.24 8.67
CA LEU A 257 -15.76 8.48 9.39
C LEU A 257 -16.74 8.26 10.55
N GLY A 258 -17.19 7.03 10.80
CA GLY A 258 -18.09 6.65 11.87
C GLY A 258 -19.58 6.85 11.58
N ASN A 259 -19.95 7.24 10.35
CA ASN A 259 -21.36 7.42 9.95
C ASN A 259 -21.95 6.07 9.47
N VAL A 260 -21.94 5.08 10.36
CA VAL A 260 -22.28 3.69 10.03
C VAL A 260 -23.67 3.56 9.38
N GLU A 261 -24.68 4.27 9.90
CA GLU A 261 -26.04 4.21 9.33
C GLU A 261 -26.13 4.81 7.93
N ASP A 262 -25.37 5.87 7.64
CA ASP A 262 -25.35 6.46 6.30
C ASP A 262 -24.56 5.58 5.34
N ALA A 263 -23.47 4.96 5.79
CA ALA A 263 -22.75 3.95 5.02
C ALA A 263 -23.66 2.77 4.64
N ARG A 264 -24.44 2.24 5.60
CA ARG A 264 -25.43 1.17 5.34
C ARG A 264 -26.45 1.57 4.27
N LYS A 265 -27.02 2.78 4.36
CA LYS A 265 -27.95 3.28 3.34
C LYS A 265 -27.31 3.34 1.95
N VAL A 266 -26.05 3.77 1.86
CA VAL A 266 -25.32 3.84 0.59
C VAL A 266 -25.06 2.43 0.04
N PHE A 267 -24.63 1.48 0.88
CA PHE A 267 -24.47 0.08 0.50
C PHE A 267 -25.79 -0.53 0.01
N ASP A 268 -26.85 -0.39 0.79
CA ASP A 268 -28.18 -0.93 0.47
C ASP A 268 -28.75 -0.32 -0.82
N MET A 269 -28.57 1.00 -1.04
CA MET A 269 -28.98 1.69 -2.26
C MET A 269 -28.23 1.16 -3.49
N SER A 270 -26.90 1.04 -3.37
CA SER A 270 -26.05 0.55 -4.46
C SER A 270 -26.38 -0.90 -4.83
N LEU A 271 -26.59 -1.77 -3.84
CA LEU A 271 -27.03 -3.15 -4.05
C LEU A 271 -28.43 -3.24 -4.67
N SER A 272 -29.36 -2.38 -4.24
CA SER A 272 -30.75 -2.37 -4.77
C SER A 272 -30.82 -1.88 -6.22
N THR A 273 -29.95 -0.95 -6.60
CA THR A 273 -29.93 -0.35 -7.94
C THR A 273 -29.32 -1.29 -8.98
N ALA A 274 -28.56 -2.28 -8.55
CA ALA A 274 -27.76 -3.14 -9.42
C ALA A 274 -28.51 -4.32 -10.08
N GLY A 275 -29.84 -4.37 -9.94
CA GLY A 275 -30.68 -5.37 -10.59
C GLY A 275 -30.54 -6.78 -10.00
N THR A 276 -30.87 -7.80 -10.80
CA THR A 276 -30.95 -9.21 -10.36
C THR A 276 -29.67 -10.02 -10.57
N ALA A 277 -28.60 -9.39 -11.09
CA ALA A 277 -27.35 -10.07 -11.41
C ALA A 277 -26.62 -10.63 -10.17
N GLY A 278 -26.86 -10.05 -8.98
CA GLY A 278 -26.35 -10.55 -7.70
C GLY A 278 -24.86 -10.89 -7.73
N ILE A 279 -24.52 -12.12 -7.28
CA ILE A 279 -23.14 -12.64 -7.28
C ILE A 279 -22.51 -12.70 -8.67
N GLN A 280 -23.27 -12.89 -9.75
CA GLN A 280 -22.72 -13.06 -11.10
C GLN A 280 -22.00 -11.79 -11.60
N ASN A 281 -22.31 -10.63 -11.04
CA ASN A 281 -21.57 -9.40 -11.30
C ASN A 281 -20.36 -9.27 -10.33
N PRO A 282 -19.10 -9.26 -10.83
CA PRO A 282 -17.91 -9.14 -9.99
C PRO A 282 -17.90 -7.91 -9.08
N GLN A 283 -18.40 -6.77 -9.56
CA GLN A 283 -18.40 -5.52 -8.78
C GLN A 283 -19.39 -5.57 -7.61
N LEU A 284 -20.54 -6.21 -7.80
CA LEU A 284 -21.53 -6.42 -6.74
C LEU A 284 -21.08 -7.46 -5.73
N CYS A 285 -20.40 -8.50 -6.20
CA CYS A 285 -19.79 -9.49 -5.32
C CYS A 285 -18.76 -8.83 -4.39
N ASN A 286 -17.90 -7.96 -4.94
CA ASN A 286 -16.89 -7.24 -4.15
C ASN A 286 -17.49 -6.17 -3.22
N LEU A 287 -18.57 -5.50 -3.64
CA LEU A 287 -19.33 -4.56 -2.80
C LEU A 287 -19.97 -5.28 -1.61
N GLY A 288 -20.64 -6.40 -1.90
CA GLY A 288 -21.33 -7.24 -0.92
C GLY A 288 -20.37 -7.89 0.09
N LEU A 289 -19.23 -8.38 -0.39
CA LEU A 289 -18.17 -8.90 0.45
C LEU A 289 -17.69 -7.86 1.46
N LEU A 290 -17.31 -6.66 0.98
CA LEU A 290 -16.83 -5.58 1.86
C LEU A 290 -17.90 -5.20 2.90
N TYR A 291 -19.17 -5.09 2.51
CA TYR A 291 -20.24 -4.75 3.44
C TYR A 291 -20.42 -5.85 4.51
N ALA A 292 -20.39 -7.12 4.11
CA ALA A 292 -20.50 -8.24 5.04
C ALA A 292 -19.29 -8.33 5.99
N GLU A 293 -18.07 -8.07 5.50
CA GLU A 293 -16.85 -8.03 6.32
C GLU A 293 -16.91 -6.91 7.37
N LEU A 294 -17.35 -5.71 6.99
CA LEU A 294 -17.51 -4.57 7.90
C LEU A 294 -18.52 -4.85 9.02
N GLU A 295 -19.66 -5.45 8.68
CA GLU A 295 -20.68 -5.84 9.68
C GLU A 295 -20.19 -6.98 10.58
N ALA A 296 -19.43 -7.94 10.05
CA ALA A 296 -18.85 -9.03 10.84
C ALA A 296 -17.81 -8.51 11.85
N GLU A 297 -17.00 -7.52 11.48
CA GLU A 297 -16.02 -6.91 12.38
C GLU A 297 -16.65 -6.05 13.46
N LEU A 298 -17.76 -5.37 13.15
CA LEU A 298 -18.48 -4.54 14.12
C LEU A 298 -19.06 -5.36 15.29
N LEU A 299 -19.53 -6.59 15.01
CA LEU A 299 -20.18 -7.44 16.02
C LEU A 299 -19.19 -8.06 17.01
N GLY A 300 -17.94 -8.31 16.61
CA GLY A 300 -16.84 -8.73 17.51
C GLY A 300 -17.00 -10.08 18.23
N SER A 301 -18.17 -10.72 18.23
CA SER A 301 -18.43 -12.02 18.88
C SER A 301 -19.29 -12.95 18.00
N GLN A 302 -19.20 -14.26 18.27
CA GLN A 302 -19.97 -15.32 17.61
C GLN A 302 -21.41 -15.46 18.14
N GLU A 303 -21.84 -14.65 19.11
CA GLU A 303 -23.14 -14.81 19.75
C GLU A 303 -24.23 -14.12 18.90
N GLY A 304 -25.02 -14.93 18.17
CA GLY A 304 -26.17 -14.49 17.36
C GLY A 304 -26.02 -14.64 15.84
N THR A 305 -25.12 -15.50 15.34
CA THR A 305 -24.68 -15.56 13.92
C THR A 305 -25.77 -15.64 12.85
N LEU A 306 -26.89 -16.33 13.10
CA LEU A 306 -27.99 -16.45 12.14
C LEU A 306 -28.84 -15.17 12.01
N GLU A 307 -28.82 -14.29 13.02
CA GLU A 307 -29.49 -12.98 13.01
C GLU A 307 -28.50 -11.85 12.67
N SER A 308 -27.33 -12.19 12.14
CA SER A 308 -26.33 -11.19 11.76
C SER A 308 -26.67 -10.58 10.39
N ARG A 309 -26.55 -9.24 10.30
CA ARG A 309 -26.73 -8.50 9.04
C ARG A 309 -25.79 -9.02 7.93
N ALA A 310 -24.59 -9.45 8.31
CA ALA A 310 -23.62 -10.05 7.38
C ALA A 310 -24.16 -11.32 6.69
N VAL A 311 -24.80 -12.22 7.43
CA VAL A 311 -25.44 -13.43 6.86
C VAL A 311 -26.59 -13.05 5.93
N HIS A 312 -27.38 -12.02 6.27
CA HIS A 312 -28.45 -11.54 5.39
C HIS A 312 -27.92 -11.05 4.04
N ILE A 313 -26.88 -10.21 4.06
CA ILE A 313 -26.27 -9.64 2.86
C ILE A 313 -25.78 -10.78 1.94
N LEU A 314 -24.99 -11.72 2.48
CA LEU A 314 -24.44 -12.84 1.72
C LEU A 314 -25.54 -13.78 1.20
N THR A 315 -26.58 -14.03 1.99
CA THR A 315 -27.74 -14.84 1.56
C THR A 315 -28.47 -14.17 0.39
N LYS A 316 -28.72 -12.86 0.48
CA LYS A 316 -29.43 -12.10 -0.56
C LYS A 316 -28.64 -11.95 -1.84
N LEU A 317 -27.31 -11.86 -1.76
CA LEU A 317 -26.44 -11.85 -2.94
C LEU A 317 -26.53 -13.17 -3.73
N ALA A 318 -26.73 -14.29 -3.03
CA ALA A 318 -26.89 -15.61 -3.63
C ALA A 318 -28.30 -15.90 -4.15
N GLU A 319 -29.30 -15.15 -3.73
CA GLU A 319 -30.63 -15.22 -4.31
C GLU A 319 -30.64 -14.42 -5.62
N GLN A 320 -31.14 -15.00 -6.71
CA GLN A 320 -31.29 -14.32 -8.01
C GLN A 320 -32.49 -13.33 -8.02
N GLY A 321 -32.59 -12.51 -6.98
CA GLY A 321 -33.69 -11.57 -6.74
C GLY A 321 -33.19 -10.15 -6.50
N THR A 322 -34.13 -9.21 -6.38
CA THR A 322 -33.80 -7.83 -5.98
C THR A 322 -33.33 -7.81 -4.53
N TYR A 323 -32.24 -7.08 -4.28
CA TYR A 323 -31.73 -6.92 -2.92
C TYR A 323 -32.76 -6.19 -2.04
N THR A 324 -32.98 -6.71 -0.83
CA THR A 324 -33.84 -6.10 0.18
C THR A 324 -33.01 -5.76 1.41
N PRO A 325 -33.08 -4.51 1.94
CA PRO A 325 -32.38 -4.12 3.15
C PRO A 325 -32.68 -5.03 4.34
N TYR A 326 -31.75 -5.09 5.29
CA TYR A 326 -31.87 -5.96 6.46
C TYR A 326 -33.03 -5.55 7.37
N SER A 327 -33.95 -6.49 7.63
CA SER A 327 -35.15 -6.28 8.45
C SER A 327 -35.13 -7.01 9.80
N GLY A 328 -34.02 -7.64 10.18
CA GLY A 328 -33.85 -8.26 11.51
C GLY A 328 -33.97 -9.78 11.56
N GLN A 329 -34.30 -10.46 10.46
CA GLN A 329 -34.39 -11.94 10.43
C GLN A 329 -33.90 -12.50 9.09
N THR A 330 -33.08 -13.56 9.15
CA THR A 330 -32.77 -14.39 7.98
C THR A 330 -33.38 -15.78 8.15
N LEU A 331 -34.20 -16.20 7.18
CA LEU A 331 -34.83 -17.52 7.23
C LEU A 331 -33.78 -18.61 6.97
N SER A 332 -33.73 -19.62 7.83
CA SER A 332 -32.79 -20.75 7.70
C SER A 332 -32.90 -21.47 6.35
N VAL A 333 -34.09 -21.51 5.76
CA VAL A 333 -34.34 -22.09 4.43
C VAL A 333 -33.58 -21.33 3.33
N ASN A 334 -33.53 -20.00 3.43
CA ASN A 334 -32.83 -19.15 2.47
C ASN A 334 -31.31 -19.32 2.59
N VAL A 335 -30.80 -19.45 3.81
CA VAL A 335 -29.39 -19.76 4.09
C VAL A 335 -29.00 -21.09 3.44
N LEU A 336 -29.81 -22.14 3.56
CA LEU A 336 -29.53 -23.43 2.92
C LEU A 336 -29.58 -23.36 1.39
N ARG A 337 -30.50 -22.57 0.83
CA ARG A 337 -30.58 -22.34 -0.61
C ARG A 337 -29.34 -21.59 -1.13
N ALA A 338 -28.98 -20.50 -0.47
CA ALA A 338 -27.79 -19.71 -0.79
C ALA A 338 -26.52 -20.57 -0.78
N ARG A 339 -26.38 -21.46 0.21
CA ARG A 339 -25.24 -22.39 0.27
C ARG A 339 -25.12 -23.25 -0.99
N LYS A 340 -26.23 -23.83 -1.45
CA LYS A 340 -26.25 -24.64 -2.67
C LYS A 340 -25.92 -23.82 -3.90
N THR A 341 -26.42 -22.58 -3.97
CA THR A 341 -26.11 -21.67 -5.07
C THR A 341 -24.61 -21.35 -5.12
N TYR A 342 -24.00 -21.00 -3.99
CA TYR A 342 -22.55 -20.75 -3.92
C TYR A 342 -21.72 -21.97 -4.33
N GLU A 343 -22.10 -23.15 -3.84
CA GLU A 343 -21.41 -24.39 -4.16
C GLU A 343 -21.50 -24.71 -5.66
N HIS A 344 -22.68 -24.57 -6.26
CA HIS A 344 -22.89 -24.76 -7.70
C HIS A 344 -22.09 -23.73 -8.52
N LEU A 345 -22.18 -22.44 -8.19
CA LEU A 345 -21.43 -21.39 -8.88
C LEU A 345 -19.91 -21.62 -8.81
N LEU A 346 -19.39 -22.01 -7.65
CA LEU A 346 -17.97 -22.32 -7.50
C LEU A 346 -17.56 -23.54 -8.35
N GLN A 347 -18.39 -24.58 -8.39
CA GLN A 347 -18.13 -25.76 -9.21
C GLN A 347 -18.17 -25.43 -10.71
N ASP A 348 -19.17 -24.66 -11.14
CA ASP A 348 -19.31 -24.17 -12.52
C ASP A 348 -18.07 -23.39 -12.94
N TYR A 349 -17.68 -22.37 -12.15
CA TYR A 349 -16.51 -21.54 -12.42
C TYR A 349 -15.21 -22.34 -12.51
N LEU A 350 -15.05 -23.36 -11.66
CA LEU A 350 -13.88 -24.24 -11.69
C LEU A 350 -13.93 -25.22 -12.87
N SER A 351 -15.11 -25.55 -13.39
CA SER A 351 -15.29 -26.49 -14.51
C SER A 351 -15.24 -25.82 -15.90
N GLU A 352 -15.85 -24.64 -16.07
CA GLU A 352 -15.88 -23.88 -17.34
C GLU A 352 -14.46 -23.43 -17.75
N ARG A 353 -13.62 -23.11 -16.76
CA ARG A 353 -12.21 -22.74 -16.97
C ARG A 353 -11.34 -23.87 -17.55
N ALA A 354 -11.72 -25.13 -17.33
CA ALA A 354 -11.03 -26.28 -17.93
C ALA A 354 -11.21 -26.31 -19.46
N THR A 355 -12.20 -25.59 -20.00
CA THR A 355 -12.60 -25.64 -21.41
C THR A 355 -12.27 -24.40 -22.25
N SER A 356 -12.08 -23.20 -21.66
CA SER A 356 -11.86 -21.96 -22.45
C SER A 356 -10.62 -21.16 -22.01
N LYS A 357 -9.65 -21.03 -22.93
CA LYS A 357 -8.39 -20.26 -22.73
C LYS A 357 -8.51 -18.75 -23.01
N GLN A 358 -9.64 -18.27 -23.51
CA GLN A 358 -9.70 -16.98 -24.23
C GLN A 358 -10.24 -15.77 -23.41
N GLU A 359 -10.85 -15.96 -22.23
CA GLU A 359 -11.44 -14.86 -21.42
C GLU A 359 -10.70 -14.66 -20.08
N GLN A 360 -9.38 -14.62 -20.12
CA GLN A 360 -8.51 -14.66 -18.93
C GLN A 360 -8.37 -13.35 -18.14
N ILE A 361 -8.97 -12.23 -18.57
CA ILE A 361 -8.78 -10.90 -17.95
C ILE A 361 -9.94 -10.49 -17.02
N CYS A 362 -11.17 -10.96 -17.28
CA CYS A 362 -12.36 -10.53 -16.54
C CYS A 362 -12.74 -11.47 -15.36
N GLY A 363 -12.33 -12.74 -15.40
CA GLY A 363 -12.71 -13.75 -14.40
C GLY A 363 -11.89 -13.75 -13.10
N SER A 364 -10.75 -13.06 -13.05
CA SER A 364 -9.83 -13.09 -11.90
C SER A 364 -10.40 -12.39 -10.66
N GLY A 365 -10.96 -11.19 -10.84
CA GLY A 365 -11.60 -10.44 -9.75
C GLY A 365 -12.93 -11.05 -9.31
N HIS A 366 -13.64 -11.71 -10.23
CA HIS A 366 -14.88 -12.41 -9.91
C HIS A 366 -14.65 -13.61 -8.99
N LEU A 367 -13.66 -14.44 -9.30
CA LEU A 367 -13.31 -15.60 -8.48
C LEU A 367 -12.95 -15.19 -7.04
N VAL A 368 -12.13 -14.15 -6.89
CA VAL A 368 -11.72 -13.64 -5.58
C VAL A 368 -12.93 -13.17 -4.78
N GLY A 369 -13.83 -12.38 -5.37
CA GLY A 369 -15.07 -11.95 -4.74
C GLY A 369 -15.99 -13.12 -4.37
N LEU A 370 -16.18 -14.08 -5.28
CA LEU A 370 -17.04 -15.26 -5.07
C LEU A 370 -16.53 -16.13 -3.93
N VAL A 371 -15.23 -16.44 -3.93
CA VAL A 371 -14.59 -17.24 -2.88
C VAL A 371 -14.63 -16.49 -1.56
N GLY A 372 -14.37 -15.18 -1.54
CA GLY A 372 -14.50 -14.35 -0.34
C GLY A 372 -15.92 -14.38 0.24
N CYS A 373 -16.94 -14.15 -0.58
CA CYS A 373 -18.34 -14.22 -0.15
C CYS A 373 -18.71 -15.60 0.39
N TYR A 374 -18.34 -16.67 -0.32
CA TYR A 374 -18.70 -18.03 0.08
C TYR A 374 -17.98 -18.48 1.35
N THR A 375 -16.69 -18.17 1.47
CA THR A 375 -15.89 -18.51 2.65
C THR A 375 -16.37 -17.76 3.89
N LEU A 376 -16.66 -16.46 3.78
CA LEU A 376 -17.24 -15.69 4.89
C LEU A 376 -18.63 -16.22 5.25
N PHE A 377 -19.46 -16.58 4.27
CA PHE A 377 -20.78 -17.16 4.50
C PHE A 377 -20.70 -18.51 5.24
N GLN A 378 -19.79 -19.40 4.84
CA GLN A 378 -19.59 -20.67 5.56
C GLN A 378 -18.97 -20.46 6.94
N TYR A 379 -18.07 -19.50 7.09
CA TYR A 379 -17.51 -19.15 8.40
C TYR A 379 -18.60 -18.70 9.38
N LEU A 380 -19.49 -17.81 8.94
CA LEU A 380 -20.56 -17.28 9.78
C LEU A 380 -21.66 -18.32 10.07
N THR A 381 -21.88 -19.30 9.19
CA THR A 381 -22.99 -20.28 9.33
C THR A 381 -22.57 -21.64 9.88
N LEU A 382 -21.36 -22.12 9.59
CA LEU A 382 -20.85 -23.45 9.98
C LEU A 382 -19.53 -23.42 10.76
N GLY A 383 -18.82 -22.28 10.76
CA GLY A 383 -17.56 -22.10 11.48
C GLY A 383 -16.31 -22.26 10.61
N ILE A 384 -15.15 -22.21 11.27
CA ILE A 384 -13.84 -22.06 10.61
C ILE A 384 -13.45 -23.25 9.72
N ASP A 385 -13.72 -24.49 10.15
CA ASP A 385 -13.29 -25.68 9.41
C ASP A 385 -13.96 -25.78 8.04
N SER A 386 -15.23 -25.40 7.95
CA SER A 386 -15.97 -25.34 6.68
C SER A 386 -15.40 -24.27 5.75
N ALA A 387 -15.02 -23.10 6.28
CA ALA A 387 -14.41 -22.04 5.48
C ALA A 387 -13.02 -22.43 4.96
N VAL A 388 -12.18 -23.03 5.80
CA VAL A 388 -10.83 -23.52 5.42
C VAL A 388 -10.91 -24.61 4.34
N SER A 389 -11.94 -25.47 4.39
CA SER A 389 -12.13 -26.51 3.36
C SER A 389 -12.36 -25.93 1.96
N ILE A 390 -13.04 -24.77 1.85
CA ILE A 390 -13.25 -24.12 0.54
C ILE A 390 -11.92 -23.64 -0.03
N TYR A 391 -11.09 -22.99 0.79
CA TYR A 391 -9.77 -22.55 0.33
C TYR A 391 -8.95 -23.74 -0.19
N ARG A 392 -8.91 -24.84 0.55
CA ARG A 392 -8.20 -26.06 0.13
C ARG A 392 -8.72 -26.59 -1.22
N GLN A 393 -10.04 -26.66 -1.39
CA GLN A 393 -10.67 -27.10 -2.65
C GLN A 393 -10.27 -26.21 -3.84
N VAL A 394 -10.23 -24.90 -3.64
CA VAL A 394 -9.86 -23.93 -4.69
C VAL A 394 -8.38 -24.06 -5.04
N PHE A 395 -7.49 -24.19 -4.05
CA PHE A 395 -6.06 -24.40 -4.29
C PHE A 395 -5.78 -25.72 -5.01
N GLU A 396 -6.34 -26.84 -4.56
CA GLU A 396 -6.12 -28.16 -5.19
C GLU A 396 -6.55 -28.20 -6.66
N LYS A 397 -7.69 -27.61 -6.99
CA LYS A 397 -8.21 -27.61 -8.37
C LYS A 397 -7.44 -26.68 -9.29
N LEU A 398 -7.08 -25.48 -8.84
CA LEU A 398 -6.38 -24.51 -9.68
C LEU A 398 -4.86 -24.79 -9.79
N GLU A 399 -4.28 -25.53 -8.85
CA GLU A 399 -2.89 -25.99 -8.90
C GLU A 399 -2.68 -27.14 -9.88
N GLY A 400 -3.66 -28.03 -10.06
CA GLY A 400 -3.61 -29.11 -11.04
C GLY A 400 -3.51 -28.65 -12.50
N GLU A 401 -3.88 -27.39 -12.77
CA GLU A 401 -4.03 -26.82 -14.12
C GLU A 401 -2.96 -25.76 -14.47
N SER A 402 -2.12 -25.34 -13.53
CA SER A 402 -1.27 -24.15 -13.66
C SER A 402 0.10 -24.45 -14.31
N SER A 403 0.08 -24.69 -15.63
CA SER A 403 1.29 -24.65 -16.48
C SER A 403 1.38 -23.42 -17.40
N GLY A 404 0.57 -22.35 -17.24
CA GLY A 404 0.83 -21.13 -18.03
C GLY A 404 -0.10 -19.91 -17.95
N GLY A 405 -0.32 -19.27 -16.80
CA GLY A 405 -1.02 -17.97 -16.78
C GLY A 405 -0.75 -17.07 -15.57
N GLN A 406 -0.18 -15.87 -15.79
CA GLN A 406 0.11 -14.84 -14.78
C GLN A 406 -1.14 -14.28 -14.06
N ASN A 407 -2.32 -14.35 -14.68
CA ASN A 407 -3.56 -13.86 -14.05
C ASN A 407 -4.13 -14.84 -13.01
N CYS A 408 -3.87 -16.15 -13.18
CA CYS A 408 -4.32 -17.16 -12.21
C CYS A 408 -3.52 -17.04 -10.90
N THR A 409 -2.24 -16.70 -11.00
CA THR A 409 -1.37 -16.52 -9.84
C THR A 409 -1.80 -15.34 -8.96
N ALA A 410 -2.21 -14.21 -9.55
CA ALA A 410 -2.68 -13.05 -8.78
C ALA A 410 -4.01 -13.31 -8.03
N SER A 411 -4.96 -14.02 -8.66
CA SER A 411 -6.20 -14.42 -7.98
C SER A 411 -5.95 -15.38 -6.82
N LEU A 412 -5.10 -16.39 -7.03
CA LEU A 412 -4.76 -17.35 -5.97
C LEU A 412 -4.00 -16.68 -4.81
N GLU A 413 -3.15 -15.71 -5.12
CA GLU A 413 -2.46 -14.89 -4.13
C GLU A 413 -3.46 -14.09 -3.27
N ALA A 414 -4.45 -13.43 -3.89
CA ALA A 414 -5.51 -12.73 -3.18
C ALA A 414 -6.38 -13.67 -2.32
N VAL A 415 -6.69 -14.87 -2.83
CA VAL A 415 -7.41 -15.90 -2.06
C VAL A 415 -6.58 -16.41 -0.87
N ALA A 416 -5.26 -16.58 -1.04
CA ALA A 416 -4.35 -16.96 0.05
C ALA A 416 -4.33 -15.88 1.15
N LEU A 417 -4.32 -14.61 0.76
CA LEU A 417 -4.42 -13.49 1.69
C LEU A 417 -5.74 -13.50 2.47
N MET A 418 -6.88 -13.68 1.79
CA MET A 418 -8.19 -13.79 2.45
C MET A 418 -8.23 -14.93 3.47
N HIS A 419 -7.65 -16.09 3.13
CA HIS A 419 -7.55 -17.22 4.05
C HIS A 419 -6.77 -16.88 5.33
N VAL A 420 -5.62 -16.21 5.19
CA VAL A 420 -4.80 -15.75 6.32
C VAL A 420 -5.54 -14.70 7.15
N HIS A 421 -6.23 -13.76 6.52
CA HIS A 421 -7.02 -12.72 7.18
C HIS A 421 -8.18 -13.31 7.99
N LEU A 422 -8.90 -14.29 7.43
CA LEU A 422 -9.97 -14.99 8.13
C LEU A 422 -9.45 -15.74 9.37
N LEU A 423 -8.34 -16.48 9.23
CA LEU A 423 -7.73 -17.18 10.36
C LEU A 423 -7.26 -16.20 11.46
N ARG A 424 -6.67 -15.06 11.07
CA ARG A 424 -6.29 -13.99 12.02
C ARG A 424 -7.50 -13.41 12.73
N TYR A 425 -8.60 -13.15 12.01
CA TYR A 425 -9.86 -12.68 12.57
C TYR A 425 -10.40 -13.68 13.59
N HIS A 426 -10.49 -14.96 13.22
CA HIS A 426 -10.98 -16.02 14.09
C HIS A 426 -10.14 -16.17 15.37
N MET A 427 -8.81 -16.09 15.25
CA MET A 427 -7.91 -16.10 16.41
C MET A 427 -8.05 -14.88 17.33
N ARG A 428 -8.57 -13.75 16.83
CA ARG A 428 -8.82 -12.55 17.64
C ARG A 428 -10.16 -12.64 18.38
N THR A 429 -11.15 -13.27 17.79
CA THR A 429 -12.52 -13.38 18.33
C THR A 429 -12.73 -14.65 19.16
N SER A 430 -11.93 -15.70 18.96
CA SER A 430 -12.09 -16.99 19.62
C SER A 430 -10.76 -17.61 20.05
N VAL A 431 -10.82 -18.57 20.97
CA VAL A 431 -9.65 -19.34 21.42
C VAL A 431 -9.30 -20.37 20.36
N TYR A 432 -8.30 -20.08 19.52
CA TYR A 432 -7.89 -20.93 18.41
C TYR A 432 -6.37 -21.18 18.36
N PRO A 433 -5.90 -22.40 18.04
CA PRO A 433 -4.47 -22.71 17.95
C PRO A 433 -3.73 -21.89 16.88
N LEU A 434 -2.45 -21.61 17.12
CA LEU A 434 -1.59 -20.87 16.17
C LEU A 434 -1.07 -21.72 15.00
N ALA A 435 -1.15 -23.05 15.10
CA ALA A 435 -0.57 -23.96 14.10
C ALA A 435 -1.20 -23.80 12.70
N PRO A 436 -2.54 -23.78 12.54
CA PRO A 436 -3.17 -23.66 11.22
C PRO A 436 -2.81 -22.35 10.50
N LEU A 437 -2.80 -21.23 11.23
CA LEU A 437 -2.37 -19.94 10.68
C LEU A 437 -0.89 -19.96 10.26
N ARG A 438 -0.02 -20.58 11.06
CA ARG A 438 1.40 -20.71 10.71
C ARG A 438 1.59 -21.57 9.46
N GLU A 439 0.87 -22.67 9.35
CA GLU A 439 0.94 -23.58 8.19
C GLU A 439 0.45 -22.89 6.92
N ALA A 440 -0.72 -22.24 6.98
CA ALA A 440 -1.26 -21.45 5.87
C ALA A 440 -0.29 -20.37 5.39
N LEU A 441 0.39 -19.66 6.31
CA LEU A 441 1.39 -18.65 5.97
C LEU A 441 2.66 -19.24 5.34
N LEU A 442 3.21 -20.30 5.93
CA LEU A 442 4.39 -20.97 5.37
C LEU A 442 4.09 -21.52 3.98
N GLU A 443 2.87 -22.01 3.78
CA GLU A 443 2.39 -22.52 2.50
C GLU A 443 2.23 -21.42 1.46
N ALA A 444 1.55 -20.33 1.82
CA ALA A 444 1.31 -19.18 0.95
C ALA A 444 2.61 -18.46 0.59
N LEU A 445 3.53 -18.24 1.54
CA LEU A 445 4.80 -17.55 1.30
C LEU A 445 5.79 -18.33 0.44
N LYS A 446 5.70 -19.67 0.40
CA LYS A 446 6.48 -20.47 -0.55
C LYS A 446 6.02 -20.25 -2.00
N ARG A 447 4.74 -20.00 -2.19
CA ARG A 447 4.11 -19.80 -3.51
C ARG A 447 4.14 -18.35 -3.96
N TYR A 448 3.91 -17.42 -3.03
CA TYR A 448 3.80 -15.98 -3.26
C TYR A 448 4.83 -15.21 -2.41
N PRO A 449 6.12 -15.36 -2.72
CA PRO A 449 7.23 -14.77 -1.96
C PRO A 449 7.31 -13.24 -2.07
N SER A 450 6.68 -12.62 -3.08
CA SER A 450 6.67 -11.16 -3.26
C SER A 450 5.56 -10.47 -2.46
N ASN A 451 4.65 -11.22 -1.84
CA ASN A 451 3.51 -10.66 -1.15
C ASN A 451 3.90 -10.08 0.22
N GLN A 452 3.96 -8.75 0.31
CA GLN A 452 4.35 -8.05 1.53
C GLN A 452 3.36 -8.24 2.71
N PRO A 453 2.02 -8.17 2.53
CA PRO A 453 1.08 -8.45 3.63
C PRO A 453 1.25 -9.83 4.28
N LEU A 454 1.49 -10.90 3.49
CA LEU A 454 1.75 -12.24 4.03
C LEU A 454 3.01 -12.25 4.91
N TRP A 455 4.09 -11.59 4.48
CA TRP A 455 5.31 -11.50 5.28
C TRP A 455 5.12 -10.70 6.57
N ARG A 456 4.36 -9.60 6.53
CA ARG A 456 3.97 -8.83 7.71
C ARG A 456 3.24 -9.71 8.73
N ALA A 457 2.25 -10.47 8.28
CA ALA A 457 1.51 -11.41 9.12
C ALA A 457 2.42 -12.51 9.71
N TYR A 458 3.31 -13.09 8.91
CA TYR A 458 4.24 -14.13 9.36
C TYR A 458 5.21 -13.63 10.44
N ILE A 459 5.78 -12.43 10.27
CA ILE A 459 6.67 -11.82 11.26
C ILE A 459 5.97 -11.63 12.61
N GLN A 460 4.71 -11.17 12.61
CA GLN A 460 3.95 -10.91 13.84
C GLN A 460 3.74 -12.18 14.66
N ILE A 461 3.47 -13.29 13.97
CA ILE A 461 3.34 -14.61 14.58
C ILE A 461 4.69 -15.10 15.10
N GLN A 462 5.75 -14.88 14.33
CA GLN A 462 7.09 -15.30 14.71
C GLN A 462 7.56 -14.58 15.98
N ARG A 463 7.16 -13.31 16.18
CA ARG A 463 7.44 -12.55 17.41
C ARG A 463 6.95 -13.27 18.68
N LYS A 464 5.86 -14.05 18.57
CA LYS A 464 5.28 -14.81 19.69
C LYS A 464 5.89 -16.22 19.84
N SER A 465 6.85 -16.61 19.01
CA SER A 465 7.37 -17.99 18.97
C SER A 465 8.87 -18.06 19.22
N HIS A 466 9.30 -19.05 20.01
CA HIS A 466 10.70 -19.20 20.44
C HIS A 466 11.60 -19.94 19.43
N ASN A 467 11.07 -20.45 18.30
CA ASN A 467 11.85 -21.25 17.36
C ASN A 467 12.49 -20.42 16.23
N ALA A 468 13.61 -19.76 16.55
CA ALA A 468 14.38 -18.97 15.59
C ALA A 468 15.00 -19.81 14.46
N SER A 469 15.43 -21.04 14.76
CA SER A 469 16.12 -21.91 13.79
C SER A 469 15.22 -22.30 12.61
N LYS A 470 13.96 -22.64 12.89
CA LYS A 470 12.96 -22.99 11.86
C LYS A 470 12.66 -21.79 10.96
N ALA A 471 12.50 -20.61 11.56
CA ALA A 471 12.27 -19.38 10.79
C ALA A 471 13.46 -19.04 9.89
N ARG A 472 14.70 -19.14 10.38
CA ARG A 472 15.91 -18.91 9.58
C ARG A 472 16.00 -19.83 8.38
N ARG A 473 15.82 -21.14 8.59
CA ARG A 473 15.82 -22.14 7.50
C ARG A 473 14.74 -21.83 6.46
N PHE A 474 13.57 -21.37 6.90
CA PHE A 474 12.50 -20.97 6.01
C PHE A 474 12.89 -19.77 5.14
N PHE A 475 13.34 -18.66 5.76
CA PHE A 475 13.81 -17.49 5.03
C PHE A 475 14.93 -17.85 4.04
N ASP A 476 15.94 -18.59 4.48
CA ASP A 476 17.06 -19.01 3.62
C ASP A 476 16.61 -19.93 2.46
N SER A 477 15.54 -20.71 2.66
CA SER A 477 14.98 -21.56 1.59
C SER A 477 14.25 -20.74 0.53
N VAL A 478 13.44 -19.76 0.94
CA VAL A 478 12.65 -18.92 0.03
C VAL A 478 13.54 -17.91 -0.68
N ALA A 479 14.45 -17.25 0.05
CA ALA A 479 15.34 -16.23 -0.49
C ALA A 479 16.30 -16.76 -1.57
N ARG A 480 16.64 -18.06 -1.54
CA ARG A 480 17.46 -18.69 -2.59
C ARG A 480 16.65 -19.14 -3.80
N ALA A 481 15.34 -19.36 -3.63
CA ALA A 481 14.48 -19.83 -4.70
C ALA A 481 13.93 -18.69 -5.57
N VAL A 482 13.97 -17.45 -5.09
CA VAL A 482 13.25 -16.32 -5.66
C VAL A 482 14.17 -15.11 -5.80
N LYS A 483 14.00 -14.33 -6.86
CA LYS A 483 14.73 -13.06 -7.08
C LYS A 483 14.17 -11.85 -6.32
N SER A 484 13.07 -12.04 -5.59
CA SER A 484 12.35 -10.95 -4.93
C SER A 484 13.08 -10.54 -3.64
N LEU A 485 12.96 -9.27 -3.25
CA LEU A 485 13.74 -8.71 -2.14
C LEU A 485 13.05 -8.89 -0.78
N GLU A 486 11.75 -9.17 -0.77
CA GLU A 486 10.93 -9.30 0.44
C GLU A 486 11.48 -10.38 1.39
N PRO A 487 11.83 -11.61 0.96
CA PRO A 487 12.40 -12.62 1.85
C PRO A 487 13.64 -12.12 2.61
N TRP A 488 14.50 -11.33 1.95
CA TRP A 488 15.70 -10.73 2.57
C TRP A 488 15.34 -9.63 3.55
N LEU A 489 14.49 -8.68 3.15
CA LEU A 489 14.06 -7.56 4.00
C LEU A 489 13.37 -8.05 5.28
N PHE A 490 12.43 -8.99 5.14
CA PHE A 490 11.70 -9.55 6.28
C PHE A 490 12.59 -10.48 7.14
N ALA A 491 13.58 -11.18 6.57
CA ALA A 491 14.58 -11.91 7.35
C ALA A 491 15.44 -10.97 8.21
N ILE A 492 15.91 -9.87 7.65
CA ILE A 492 16.67 -8.82 8.35
C ILE A 492 15.82 -8.25 9.49
N LYS A 493 14.57 -7.87 9.21
CA LYS A 493 13.65 -7.35 10.21
C LYS A 493 13.42 -8.34 11.35
N ALA A 494 13.23 -9.63 11.03
CA ALA A 494 13.04 -10.69 12.02
C ALA A 494 14.25 -10.84 12.95
N GLU A 495 15.49 -10.82 12.42
CA GLU A 495 16.70 -10.85 13.24
C GLU A 495 16.88 -9.56 14.07
N GLN A 496 16.58 -8.40 13.51
CA GLN A 496 16.63 -7.12 14.24
C GLN A 496 15.65 -7.08 15.42
N MET A 497 14.42 -7.56 15.26
CA MET A 497 13.46 -7.65 16.37
C MET A 497 13.94 -8.62 17.44
N ARG A 498 14.58 -9.74 17.05
CA ARG A 498 15.17 -10.68 18.01
C ARG A 498 16.31 -10.05 18.78
N LYS A 499 17.18 -9.28 18.11
CA LYS A 499 18.26 -8.52 18.77
C LYS A 499 17.68 -7.56 19.81
N LYS A 500 16.67 -6.75 19.44
CA LYS A 500 15.99 -5.84 20.37
C LYS A 500 15.37 -6.56 21.57
N LEU A 501 14.77 -7.74 21.36
CA LEU A 501 14.20 -8.54 22.44
C LEU A 501 15.30 -9.02 23.41
N VAL A 502 16.39 -9.59 22.89
CA VAL A 502 17.52 -10.04 23.72
C VAL A 502 18.12 -8.89 24.54
N GLU A 503 18.36 -7.74 23.90
CA GLU A 503 18.85 -6.52 24.56
C GLU A 503 17.89 -6.02 25.65
N SER A 504 16.57 -6.07 25.41
CA SER A 504 15.57 -5.65 26.40
C SER A 504 15.52 -6.55 27.64
N VAL A 505 15.70 -7.86 27.47
CA VAL A 505 15.71 -8.83 28.58
C VAL A 505 17.00 -8.69 29.40
N GLN A 506 18.14 -8.48 28.75
CA GLN A 506 19.44 -8.29 29.42
C GLN A 506 19.50 -7.01 30.27
N ARG A 507 18.79 -5.93 29.89
CA ARG A 507 18.75 -4.67 30.66
C ARG A 507 17.85 -4.72 31.90
N VAL A 508 16.95 -5.70 31.99
CA VAL A 508 15.97 -5.83 33.10
C VAL A 508 16.42 -6.83 34.17
N ALA A 509 17.37 -7.72 33.86
CA ALA A 509 17.87 -8.71 34.80
C ALA A 509 18.90 -8.11 35.77
N THR A 510 18.48 -7.99 37.03
CA THR A 510 19.31 -7.88 38.24
C THR A 510 20.53 -8.79 38.14
N GLY A 511 21.74 -8.22 38.06
CA GLY A 511 23.02 -8.73 38.59
C GLY A 511 23.54 -10.14 38.24
N ASP A 512 22.75 -11.05 37.68
CA ASP A 512 23.08 -12.46 37.56
C ASP A 512 23.24 -12.85 36.09
N VAL A 513 24.50 -13.10 35.73
CA VAL A 513 24.95 -13.51 34.41
C VAL A 513 24.53 -14.96 34.17
N TYR A 514 23.32 -15.18 33.64
CA TYR A 514 22.98 -16.44 33.01
C TYR A 514 23.47 -16.44 31.56
N ALA A 515 24.39 -17.38 31.27
CA ALA A 515 24.91 -17.80 29.96
C ALA A 515 24.49 -16.93 28.76
N THR A 516 25.27 -15.87 28.54
CA THR A 516 25.16 -14.95 27.41
C THR A 516 25.28 -15.72 26.09
N ILE A 517 24.18 -15.81 25.32
CA ILE A 517 24.32 -15.95 23.86
C ILE A 517 25.17 -14.75 23.42
N PRO A 518 26.32 -14.94 22.77
CA PRO A 518 27.14 -13.81 22.36
C PRO A 518 26.30 -12.90 21.45
N GLU A 519 26.07 -11.64 21.86
CA GLU A 519 25.39 -10.61 21.07
C GLU A 519 26.02 -10.45 19.66
N THR A 520 27.29 -10.87 19.55
CA THR A 520 28.08 -10.93 18.32
C THR A 520 27.48 -11.88 17.28
N GLY A 521 26.83 -12.98 17.67
CA GLY A 521 26.28 -13.97 16.74
C GLY A 521 25.11 -13.43 15.93
N ILE A 522 24.12 -12.80 16.58
CA ILE A 522 22.97 -12.19 15.91
C ILE A 522 23.43 -10.98 15.09
N THR A 523 24.35 -10.17 15.63
CA THR A 523 24.90 -9.01 14.92
C THR A 523 25.62 -9.40 13.63
N ASN A 524 26.47 -10.43 13.67
CA ASN A 524 27.17 -10.93 12.48
C ASN A 524 26.20 -11.56 11.47
N ARG A 525 25.13 -12.21 11.94
CA ARG A 525 24.08 -12.74 11.06
C ARG A 525 23.33 -11.62 10.34
N ILE A 526 22.97 -10.54 11.02
CA ILE A 526 22.34 -9.37 10.39
C ILE A 526 23.27 -8.76 9.33
N LYS A 527 24.57 -8.62 9.62
CA LYS A 527 25.56 -8.15 8.62
C LYS A 527 25.60 -9.06 7.40
N ALA A 528 25.68 -10.38 7.60
CA ALA A 528 25.69 -11.35 6.50
C ALA A 528 24.41 -11.28 5.66
N LEU A 529 23.23 -11.10 6.29
CA LEU A 529 21.98 -10.93 5.56
C LEU A 529 21.97 -9.66 4.71
N PHE A 530 22.52 -8.55 5.22
CA PHE A 530 22.67 -7.32 4.43
C PHE A 530 23.62 -7.50 3.25
N GLU A 531 24.81 -8.09 3.47
CA GLU A 531 25.78 -8.32 2.38
C GLU A 531 25.21 -9.24 1.29
N HIS A 532 24.51 -10.32 1.66
CA HIS A 532 23.85 -11.18 0.67
C HIS A 532 22.71 -10.49 -0.06
N ALA A 533 21.95 -9.62 0.61
CA ALA A 533 20.85 -8.91 -0.02
C ALA A 533 21.38 -7.91 -1.07
N ILE A 534 22.43 -7.14 -0.77
CA ILE A 534 23.02 -6.16 -1.71
C ILE A 534 23.83 -6.81 -2.84
N GLU A 535 24.25 -8.07 -2.72
CA GLU A 535 24.85 -8.86 -3.80
C GLU A 535 23.82 -9.23 -4.89
N THR A 536 22.52 -9.16 -4.57
CA THR A 536 21.46 -9.40 -5.57
C THR A 536 21.25 -8.18 -6.46
N GLU A 537 20.85 -8.40 -7.72
CA GLU A 537 20.55 -7.34 -8.70
C GLU A 537 19.52 -6.33 -8.17
N ASN A 538 18.40 -6.82 -7.62
CA ASN A 538 17.35 -5.97 -7.07
C ASN A 538 17.77 -5.28 -5.76
N GLY A 539 18.59 -5.92 -4.93
CA GLY A 539 19.04 -5.36 -3.66
C GLY A 539 20.11 -4.29 -3.82
N ALA A 540 21.00 -4.44 -4.81
CA ALA A 540 22.02 -3.44 -5.13
C ALA A 540 21.40 -2.07 -5.46
N HIS A 541 20.26 -2.07 -6.15
CA HIS A 541 19.56 -0.85 -6.55
C HIS A 541 18.42 -0.45 -5.61
N CYS A 542 18.33 -1.02 -4.40
CA CYS A 542 17.27 -0.71 -3.44
C CYS A 542 17.73 0.30 -2.37
N PRO A 543 17.27 1.57 -2.41
CA PRO A 543 17.66 2.60 -1.44
C PRO A 543 17.32 2.23 0.01
N LEU A 544 16.11 1.68 0.25
CA LEU A 544 15.67 1.24 1.58
C LEU A 544 16.68 0.26 2.22
N LEU A 545 17.15 -0.71 1.44
CA LEU A 545 18.08 -1.74 1.93
C LEU A 545 19.41 -1.12 2.37
N TRP A 546 19.97 -0.23 1.54
CA TRP A 546 21.20 0.50 1.88
C TRP A 546 21.00 1.39 3.11
N ARG A 547 19.87 2.10 3.18
CA ARG A 547 19.51 2.97 4.30
C ARG A 547 19.46 2.18 5.61
N LEU A 548 18.79 1.03 5.61
CA LEU A 548 18.72 0.11 6.74
C LEU A 548 20.10 -0.43 7.12
N TYR A 549 20.93 -0.75 6.14
CA TYR A 549 22.27 -1.29 6.40
C TYR A 549 23.18 -0.24 7.04
N ILE A 550 23.20 0.97 6.48
CA ILE A 550 23.95 2.11 6.99
C ILE A 550 23.50 2.41 8.43
N TYR A 551 22.19 2.53 8.67
CA TYR A 551 21.65 2.76 10.00
C TYR A 551 22.09 1.68 10.99
N PHE A 552 22.02 0.41 10.58
CA PHE A 552 22.46 -0.71 11.42
C PHE A 552 23.96 -0.62 11.74
N MET A 553 24.82 -0.33 10.77
CA MET A 553 26.27 -0.22 10.98
C MET A 553 26.65 0.94 11.90
N VAL A 554 25.94 2.07 11.80
CA VAL A 554 26.12 3.22 12.70
C VAL A 554 25.66 2.89 14.11
N SER A 555 24.56 2.16 14.27
CA SER A 555 24.08 1.71 15.58
C SER A 555 25.09 0.81 16.32
N LEU A 556 26.01 0.17 15.59
CA LEU A 556 27.11 -0.63 16.14
C LEU A 556 28.37 0.18 16.48
N GLY A 557 28.44 1.46 16.10
CA GLY A 557 29.58 2.34 16.35
C GLY A 557 30.78 2.18 15.39
N ASP A 558 30.68 1.35 14.35
CA ASP A 558 31.76 1.12 13.38
C ASP A 558 31.78 2.20 12.28
N LYS A 559 32.35 3.36 12.60
CA LYS A 559 32.38 4.54 11.71
C LYS A 559 33.12 4.26 10.39
N GLY A 560 34.19 3.47 10.42
CA GLY A 560 35.02 3.17 9.26
C GLY A 560 34.26 2.34 8.23
N LYS A 561 33.66 1.23 8.66
CA LYS A 561 32.86 0.39 7.75
C LYS A 561 31.57 1.07 7.32
N SER A 562 30.93 1.83 8.21
CA SER A 562 29.73 2.62 7.86
C SER A 562 30.00 3.58 6.71
N LYS A 563 31.18 4.23 6.69
CA LYS A 563 31.59 5.12 5.59
C LYS A 563 31.81 4.36 4.27
N GLY A 564 32.40 3.17 4.34
CA GLY A 564 32.57 2.30 3.16
C GLY A 564 31.24 1.85 2.56
N VAL A 565 30.29 1.43 3.42
CA VAL A 565 28.93 1.05 3.00
C VAL A 565 28.19 2.25 2.39
N PHE A 566 28.34 3.44 2.98
CA PHE A 566 27.78 4.67 2.43
C PHE A 566 28.25 4.95 1.00
N TYR A 567 29.55 4.90 0.72
CA TYR A 567 30.04 5.12 -0.64
C TYR A 567 29.59 4.04 -1.63
N ARG A 568 29.47 2.78 -1.19
CA ARG A 568 28.88 1.71 -2.03
C ARG A 568 27.42 2.01 -2.36
N ALA A 569 26.64 2.51 -1.40
CA ALA A 569 25.26 2.92 -1.65
C ALA A 569 25.18 4.04 -2.69
N LEU A 570 26.05 5.06 -2.61
CA LEU A 570 26.08 6.16 -3.58
C LEU A 570 26.37 5.69 -5.01
N GLN A 571 27.27 4.72 -5.17
CA GLN A 571 27.61 4.17 -6.48
C GLN A 571 26.45 3.38 -7.10
N ASN A 572 25.66 2.68 -6.30
CA ASN A 572 24.59 1.82 -6.79
C ASN A 572 23.20 2.49 -6.85
N CYS A 573 22.99 3.56 -6.08
CA CYS A 573 21.74 4.34 -6.02
C CYS A 573 21.95 5.86 -6.15
N PRO A 574 22.59 6.37 -7.23
CA PRO A 574 22.96 7.79 -7.36
C PRO A 574 21.76 8.74 -7.35
N TRP A 575 20.59 8.29 -7.82
CA TRP A 575 19.36 9.08 -7.92
C TRP A 575 18.71 9.42 -6.55
N THR A 576 19.13 8.75 -5.46
CA THR A 576 18.48 8.93 -4.16
C THR A 576 19.16 9.97 -3.28
N LYS A 577 18.70 11.23 -3.38
CA LYS A 577 19.10 12.33 -2.48
C LYS A 577 18.98 11.97 -0.98
N HIS A 578 18.08 11.06 -0.64
CA HIS A 578 17.81 10.55 0.71
C HIS A 578 18.95 9.73 1.32
N SER A 579 19.67 8.95 0.51
CA SER A 579 20.82 8.14 0.97
C SER A 579 21.93 9.00 1.57
N TYR A 580 22.04 10.26 1.13
CA TYR A 580 23.05 11.23 1.55
C TYR A 580 22.80 11.80 2.95
N LEU A 581 21.59 11.67 3.50
CA LEU A 581 21.15 12.40 4.70
C LEU A 581 21.08 11.56 5.99
N VAL A 582 21.13 10.23 5.87
CA VAL A 582 20.72 9.30 6.95
C VAL A 582 21.74 9.19 8.08
N VAL A 583 22.96 9.71 7.92
CA VAL A 583 23.99 9.66 8.95
C VAL A 583 24.84 10.91 8.86
N GLY A 584 25.02 11.61 9.98
CA GLY A 584 25.99 12.70 10.13
C GLY A 584 27.42 12.26 9.79
N PHE A 585 27.75 12.23 8.50
CA PHE A 585 29.09 12.20 7.93
C PHE A 585 29.40 13.62 7.43
N PRO A 586 29.81 14.55 8.31
CA PRO A 586 29.74 15.98 8.04
C PRO A 586 30.82 16.49 7.07
N SER A 587 31.76 15.64 6.63
CA SER A 587 32.95 16.07 5.88
C SER A 587 33.08 15.51 4.47
N ALA A 588 32.26 14.52 4.08
CA ALA A 588 32.37 13.88 2.75
C ALA A 588 31.36 14.41 1.73
N VAL A 589 30.16 14.78 2.16
CA VAL A 589 29.05 15.17 1.26
C VAL A 589 29.35 16.47 0.49
N LYS A 590 30.07 17.41 1.11
CA LYS A 590 30.45 18.68 0.45
C LYS A 590 31.36 18.55 -0.77
N ARG A 591 32.13 17.46 -0.92
CA ARG A 591 33.04 17.30 -2.08
C ARG A 591 32.46 16.45 -3.21
N SER A 592 31.51 15.56 -2.91
CA SER A 592 30.98 14.64 -3.92
C SER A 592 29.86 15.27 -4.76
N CYS A 593 29.00 16.11 -4.17
CA CYS A 593 27.98 16.84 -4.93
C CYS A 593 28.59 17.82 -5.94
N ALA A 594 29.74 18.43 -5.61
CA ALA A 594 30.45 19.31 -6.53
C ALA A 594 31.20 18.56 -7.66
N ALA A 595 31.49 17.27 -7.50
CA ALA A 595 32.27 16.50 -8.47
C ALA A 595 31.38 15.70 -9.45
N ASN A 596 30.23 15.18 -8.99
CA ASN A 596 29.35 14.37 -9.85
C ASN A 596 28.40 15.20 -10.73
N CYS A 597 28.34 16.52 -10.56
CA CYS A 597 27.64 17.41 -11.51
C CYS A 597 28.56 17.97 -12.61
N GLN A 598 29.86 17.61 -12.61
CA GLN A 598 30.80 18.06 -13.65
C GLN A 598 31.17 16.97 -14.66
N ASP A 599 30.82 15.71 -14.40
CA ASP A 599 31.00 14.60 -15.33
C ASP A 599 29.67 13.85 -15.50
N GLY A 600 28.77 14.44 -16.30
CA GLY A 600 27.49 13.88 -16.73
C GLY A 600 27.02 14.54 -18.01
#